data_AF-A0A2W5YQH4-F1
#
_entry.id   AF-A0A2W5YQH4-F1
#
_cell.length_a   1.000
_cell.length_b   1.000
_cell.length_c   1.000
_cell.angle_alpha   90.00
_cell.angle_beta   90.00
_cell.angle_gamma   90.00
#
_symmetry.space_group_name_H-M   'P 1'
#
loop_
_entity.id
_entity.type
_entity.pdbx_description
1 polymer ?
#
loop_
_entity_poly.entity_id
_entity_poly.type
_entity_poly.pdbx_seq_one_letter_code
_entity_poly.pdbx_strand_id
1 'polypeptide(L)'
;MAGKPLGFGAEIDRVPANIDHFWITLGTKTGDPIRVALSTHSRQNAAAGFDPRIRLGTVASAWTDLPPSALVKSSGLDYREIEAVSPVSYIDFERPALETFLIEKITRAIFIEVWGQLYVRTHTGIHQIHSMRASCSVPRDYAGRDGAIRFYFPDGTAEMLLFKYCGQA
;
A
#
# COMPACT_ATOMS: atom_id res chain seq x y z
N MET A 1 -2.90 -6.45 8.70
CA MET A 1 -1.75 -6.40 9.63
C MET A 1 -1.66 -5.01 10.18
N ALA A 2 -1.40 -4.82 11.47
CA ALA A 2 -1.19 -3.50 12.02
C ALA A 2 -0.03 -3.46 13.03
N GLY A 3 0.69 -2.34 13.08
CA GLY A 3 1.87 -2.22 13.94
C GLY A 3 2.54 -0.86 13.90
N LYS A 4 3.50 -0.67 14.80
CA LYS A 4 4.35 0.52 14.80
C LYS A 4 5.35 0.44 13.65
N PRO A 5 5.60 1.54 12.90
CA PRO A 5 6.70 1.59 11.94
C PRO A 5 8.03 1.48 12.67
N LEU A 6 8.90 0.58 12.20
CA LEU A 6 10.26 0.37 12.73
C LEU A 6 11.35 0.85 11.77
N GLY A 7 11.04 0.92 10.47
CA GLY A 7 11.96 1.38 9.44
C GLY A 7 11.32 1.33 8.06
N PHE A 8 11.93 2.01 7.10
CA PHE A 8 11.46 2.06 5.73
C PHE A 8 12.62 2.36 4.77
N GLY A 9 12.41 2.15 3.47
CA GLY A 9 13.37 2.52 2.44
C GLY A 9 12.91 2.15 1.05
N ALA A 10 13.40 2.88 0.05
CA ALA A 10 13.24 2.50 -1.34
C ALA A 10 14.14 1.29 -1.68
N GLU A 11 13.70 0.46 -2.62
CA GLU A 11 14.55 -0.54 -3.23
C GLU A 11 15.75 0.11 -3.94
N ILE A 12 16.91 -0.54 -3.87
CA ILE A 12 18.15 -0.07 -4.48
C ILE A 12 18.60 -1.15 -5.45
N ASP A 13 18.69 -0.79 -6.73
CA ASP A 13 19.27 -1.62 -7.79
C ASP A 13 20.30 -0.79 -8.56
N ARG A 14 21.29 -1.46 -9.16
CA ARG A 14 22.27 -0.83 -10.04
C ARG A 14 21.63 -0.33 -11.34
N VAL A 15 20.51 -0.93 -11.74
CA VAL A 15 19.73 -0.56 -12.91
C VAL A 15 18.44 0.13 -12.41
N PRO A 16 18.31 1.47 -12.56
CA PRO A 16 17.15 2.20 -12.02
C PRO A 16 15.79 1.70 -12.51
N ALA A 17 15.72 1.11 -13.71
CA ALA A 17 14.49 0.55 -14.27
C ALA A 17 13.99 -0.72 -13.54
N ASN A 18 14.84 -1.35 -12.73
CA ASN A 18 14.45 -2.50 -11.91
C ASN A 18 13.80 -2.08 -10.58
N ILE A 19 13.96 -0.83 -10.18
CA ILE A 19 13.46 -0.33 -8.90
C ILE A 19 11.97 -0.06 -9.01
N ASP A 20 11.17 -0.88 -8.34
CA ASP A 20 9.71 -0.74 -8.33
C ASP A 20 9.08 -0.86 -6.94
N HIS A 21 9.87 -1.08 -5.88
CA HIS A 21 9.33 -1.22 -4.52
C HIS A 21 9.83 -0.17 -3.52
N PHE A 22 8.93 0.15 -2.59
CA PHE A 22 9.21 0.82 -1.33
C PHE A 22 8.84 -0.12 -0.18
N TRP A 23 9.71 -0.24 0.81
CA TRP A 23 9.56 -1.16 1.92
C TRP A 23 9.21 -0.43 3.21
N ILE A 24 8.31 -0.99 4.00
CA ILE A 24 8.01 -0.56 5.37
C ILE A 24 8.15 -1.77 6.29
N THR A 25 8.90 -1.65 7.36
CA THR A 25 9.02 -2.67 8.39
C THR A 25 8.11 -2.30 9.56
N LEU A 26 7.17 -3.19 9.89
CA LEU A 26 6.22 -3.01 10.98
C LEU A 26 6.54 -3.96 12.12
N GLY A 27 6.53 -3.44 13.35
CA GLY A 27 6.64 -4.26 14.55
C GLY A 27 5.36 -5.06 14.79
N THR A 28 5.52 -6.31 15.22
CA THR A 28 4.42 -7.11 15.78
C THR A 28 4.56 -7.15 17.30
N LYS A 29 3.46 -7.34 18.03
CA LYS A 29 3.51 -7.39 19.50
C LYS A 29 4.27 -8.60 20.05
N THR A 30 4.32 -9.71 19.31
CA THR A 30 4.75 -11.02 19.84
C THR A 30 5.65 -11.82 18.90
N GLY A 31 6.23 -11.20 17.86
CA GLY A 31 7.03 -11.94 16.89
C GLY A 31 7.97 -11.05 16.08
N ASP A 32 8.49 -11.63 15.00
CA ASP A 32 9.40 -10.93 14.12
C ASP A 32 8.71 -9.74 13.42
N PRO A 33 9.46 -8.67 13.10
CA PRO A 33 8.96 -7.60 12.27
C PRO A 33 8.49 -8.10 10.90
N ILE A 34 7.39 -7.55 10.42
CA ILE A 34 6.83 -7.87 9.11
C ILE A 34 7.24 -6.80 8.11
N ARG A 35 7.79 -7.22 6.97
CA ARG A 35 8.08 -6.31 5.87
C ARG A 35 6.88 -6.18 4.95
N VAL A 36 6.51 -4.95 4.65
CA VAL A 36 5.45 -4.58 3.71
C VAL A 36 6.12 -4.02 2.47
N ALA A 37 5.74 -4.55 1.31
CA ALA A 37 6.26 -4.20 0.00
C ALA A 37 5.21 -3.43 -0.78
N LEU A 38 5.42 -2.15 -1.02
CA LEU A 38 4.55 -1.31 -1.83
C LEU A 38 5.19 -1.12 -3.20
N SER A 39 4.46 -1.44 -4.26
CA SER A 39 4.92 -1.12 -5.60
C SER A 39 4.73 0.38 -5.85
N THR A 40 5.81 1.06 -6.25
CA THR A 40 5.82 2.49 -6.58
C THR A 40 5.86 2.73 -8.09
N HIS A 41 6.02 1.66 -8.88
CA HIS A 41 6.04 1.68 -10.33
C HIS A 41 5.61 0.30 -10.88
N SER A 42 4.84 0.25 -11.96
CA SER A 42 4.47 -1.02 -12.60
C SER A 42 5.40 -1.33 -13.77
N ARG A 43 6.40 -2.18 -13.53
CA ARG A 43 7.25 -2.69 -14.62
C ARG A 43 6.46 -3.47 -15.67
N GLN A 44 5.37 -4.13 -15.27
CA GLN A 44 4.52 -4.87 -16.21
C GLN A 44 3.74 -3.94 -17.15
N ASN A 45 3.18 -2.83 -16.63
CA ASN A 45 2.57 -1.82 -17.49
C ASN A 45 3.61 -1.19 -18.42
N ALA A 46 4.79 -0.83 -17.90
CA ALA A 46 5.87 -0.26 -18.70
C ALA A 46 6.26 -1.19 -19.87
N ALA A 47 6.47 -2.47 -19.58
CA ALA A 47 6.82 -3.46 -20.60
C ALA A 47 5.73 -3.67 -21.66
N ALA A 48 4.46 -3.47 -21.30
CA ALA A 48 3.32 -3.55 -22.20
C ALA A 48 2.99 -2.23 -22.92
N GLY A 49 3.75 -1.15 -22.69
CA GLY A 49 3.54 0.16 -23.30
C GLY A 49 2.40 0.97 -22.68
N PHE A 50 1.92 0.60 -21.49
CA PHE A 50 0.93 1.37 -20.72
C PHE A 50 1.60 2.27 -19.68
N ASP A 51 0.83 3.23 -19.15
CA ASP A 51 1.31 4.09 -18.06
C ASP A 51 1.69 3.24 -16.82
N PRO A 52 2.97 3.29 -16.39
CA PRO A 52 3.45 2.52 -15.27
C PRO A 52 3.30 3.22 -13.92
N ARG A 53 2.86 4.47 -13.91
CA ARG A 53 2.67 5.26 -12.68
C ARG A 53 1.56 4.67 -11.83
N ILE A 54 1.69 4.90 -10.54
CA ILE A 54 0.66 4.56 -9.58
C ILE A 54 -0.34 5.71 -9.52
N ARG A 55 -1.62 5.37 -9.57
CA ARG A 55 -2.72 6.27 -9.23
C ARG A 55 -3.03 6.12 -7.76
N LEU A 56 -2.81 7.18 -6.98
CA LEU A 56 -3.02 7.20 -5.55
C LEU A 56 -4.31 7.94 -5.20
N GLY A 57 -5.20 7.26 -4.48
CA GLY A 57 -6.36 7.86 -3.83
C GLY A 57 -6.10 7.97 -2.33
N THR A 58 -6.56 9.05 -1.70
CA THR A 58 -6.39 9.29 -0.25
C THR A 58 -7.76 9.47 0.41
N VAL A 59 -8.00 8.73 1.49
CA VAL A 59 -9.24 8.81 2.29
C VAL A 59 -8.87 9.20 3.71
N ALA A 60 -9.25 10.41 4.12
CA ALA A 60 -9.06 10.89 5.48
C ALA A 60 -10.15 10.37 6.43
N SER A 61 -9.77 10.15 7.67
CA SER A 61 -10.64 9.67 8.75
C SER A 61 -10.12 10.12 10.11
N ALA A 62 -10.90 9.91 11.17
CA ALA A 62 -10.46 10.07 12.55
C ALA A 62 -10.44 8.70 13.27
N TRP A 63 -9.71 8.60 14.37
CA TRP A 63 -9.65 7.40 15.20
C TRP A 63 -9.72 7.73 16.69
N THR A 64 -10.34 6.84 17.45
CA THR A 64 -10.37 6.87 18.93
C THR A 64 -9.48 5.78 19.51
N ASP A 65 -9.43 4.64 18.85
CA ASP A 65 -8.68 3.47 19.26
C ASP A 65 -7.83 2.94 18.10
N LEU A 66 -6.62 2.48 18.41
CA LEU A 66 -5.76 1.83 17.43
C LEU A 66 -6.18 0.36 17.26
N PRO A 67 -6.11 -0.19 16.03
CA PRO A 67 -6.40 -1.59 15.83
C PRO A 67 -5.35 -2.46 16.56
N PRO A 68 -5.69 -3.72 16.91
CA PRO A 68 -4.74 -4.63 17.53
C PRO A 68 -3.48 -4.79 16.68
N SER A 69 -2.30 -4.72 17.32
CA SER A 69 -1.03 -4.97 16.65
C SER A 69 -0.84 -6.46 16.36
N ALA A 70 -1.39 -6.91 15.24
CA ALA A 70 -1.41 -8.32 14.86
C ALA A 70 -1.45 -8.52 13.34
N LEU A 71 -0.93 -9.67 12.91
CA LEU A 71 -1.18 -10.23 11.59
C LEU A 71 -2.44 -11.10 11.68
N VAL A 72 -3.51 -10.68 11.03
CA VAL A 72 -4.80 -11.38 11.03
C VAL A 72 -5.28 -11.60 9.61
N LYS A 73 -6.04 -12.68 9.40
CA LYS A 73 -6.77 -12.90 8.15
C LYS A 73 -7.92 -11.90 8.09
N SER A 74 -8.02 -11.17 6.98
CA SER A 74 -9.13 -10.25 6.70
C SER A 74 -10.21 -10.94 5.86
N SER A 75 -11.45 -10.44 5.95
CA SER A 75 -12.54 -10.78 5.02
C SER A 75 -12.29 -10.29 3.60
N GLY A 76 -11.30 -9.41 3.42
CA GLY A 76 -11.04 -8.73 2.16
C GLY A 76 -11.25 -7.23 2.25
N LEU A 77 -10.91 -6.54 1.18
CA LEU A 77 -11.12 -5.11 0.99
C LEU A 77 -11.57 -4.89 -0.46
N ASP A 78 -12.63 -4.12 -0.67
CA ASP A 78 -13.06 -3.68 -1.99
C ASP A 78 -13.10 -2.15 -2.02
N TYR A 79 -12.32 -1.54 -2.91
CA TYR A 79 -12.30 -0.08 -3.05
C TYR A 79 -13.67 0.50 -3.39
N ARG A 80 -14.54 -0.24 -4.07
CA ARG A 80 -15.89 0.23 -4.42
C ARG A 80 -16.74 0.54 -3.20
N GLU A 81 -16.58 -0.22 -2.12
CA GLU A 81 -17.31 0.02 -0.87
C GLU A 81 -16.87 1.33 -0.22
N ILE A 82 -15.57 1.65 -0.34
CA ILE A 82 -15.00 2.91 0.17
C ILE A 82 -15.45 4.08 -0.71
N GLU A 83 -15.33 3.93 -2.02
CA GLU A 83 -15.68 4.95 -3.02
C GLU A 83 -17.18 5.28 -3.01
N ALA A 84 -18.04 4.33 -2.64
CA ALA A 84 -19.48 4.55 -2.50
C ALA A 84 -19.83 5.53 -1.37
N VAL A 85 -18.98 5.66 -0.34
CA VAL A 85 -19.24 6.49 0.84
C VAL A 85 -18.26 7.65 0.99
N SER A 86 -17.22 7.71 0.14
CA SER A 86 -16.20 8.75 0.17
C SER A 86 -15.75 9.09 -1.25
N PRO A 87 -15.88 10.34 -1.72
CA PRO A 87 -15.38 10.72 -3.03
C PRO A 87 -13.85 10.63 -3.05
N VAL A 88 -13.31 9.67 -3.80
CA VAL A 88 -11.85 9.48 -3.94
C VAL A 88 -11.39 10.03 -5.27
N SER A 89 -10.50 11.03 -5.23
CA SER A 89 -9.76 11.50 -6.40
C SER A 89 -8.44 10.77 -6.50
N TYR A 90 -8.17 10.18 -7.66
CA TYR A 90 -6.94 9.46 -7.94
C TYR A 90 -5.96 10.36 -8.71
N ILE A 91 -4.74 10.47 -8.21
CA ILE A 91 -3.68 11.29 -8.80
C ILE A 91 -2.54 10.37 -9.22
N ASP A 92 -2.01 10.56 -10.44
CA ASP A 92 -0.81 9.85 -10.89
C ASP A 92 0.42 10.35 -10.14
N PHE A 93 1.22 9.43 -9.61
CA PHE A 93 2.51 9.76 -9.01
C PHE A 93 3.67 9.17 -9.82
N GLU A 94 4.66 10.02 -10.08
CA GLU A 94 6.00 9.55 -10.44
C GLU A 94 6.65 8.84 -9.25
N ARG A 95 7.44 7.80 -9.52
CA ARG A 95 8.04 6.95 -8.48
C ARG A 95 8.75 7.77 -7.37
N PRO A 96 9.70 8.69 -7.67
CA PRO A 96 10.38 9.43 -6.61
C PRO A 96 9.43 10.29 -5.77
N ALA A 97 8.40 10.88 -6.40
CA ALA A 97 7.41 11.69 -5.68
C ALA A 97 6.54 10.83 -4.75
N LEU A 98 6.15 9.62 -5.19
CA LEU A 98 5.43 8.68 -4.34
C LEU A 98 6.29 8.22 -3.16
N GLU A 99 7.57 7.93 -3.39
CA GLU A 99 8.51 7.54 -2.34
C GLU A 99 8.67 8.64 -1.29
N THR A 100 8.87 9.90 -1.72
CA THR A 100 8.91 11.06 -0.81
C THR A 100 7.60 11.21 -0.04
N PHE A 101 6.46 11.11 -0.71
CA PHE A 101 5.14 11.18 -0.06
C PHE A 101 4.97 10.10 1.01
N LEU A 102 5.35 8.86 0.72
CA LEU A 102 5.29 7.75 1.67
C LEU A 102 6.21 7.99 2.88
N ILE A 103 7.43 8.49 2.65
CA ILE A 103 8.37 8.84 3.73
C ILE A 103 7.73 9.85 4.69
N GLU A 104 7.15 10.94 4.16
CA GLU A 104 6.50 11.97 4.97
C GLU A 104 5.36 11.39 5.84
N LYS A 105 4.53 10.52 5.26
CA LYS A 105 3.42 9.88 6.00
C LYS A 105 3.96 8.93 7.07
N ILE A 106 4.95 8.09 6.76
CA ILE A 106 5.51 7.12 7.71
C ILE A 106 6.23 7.81 8.87
N THR A 107 7.00 8.87 8.59
CA THR A 107 7.73 9.63 9.63
C THR A 107 6.78 10.28 10.63
N ARG A 108 5.57 10.66 10.20
CA ARG A 108 4.55 11.26 11.07
C ARG A 108 3.67 10.22 11.77
N ALA A 109 3.53 9.03 11.21
CA ALA A 109 2.61 8.01 11.69
C ALA A 109 3.10 7.38 13.00
N ILE A 110 2.19 7.23 13.97
CA ILE A 110 2.44 6.48 15.20
C ILE A 110 2.09 4.99 15.04
N PHE A 111 1.27 4.67 14.05
CA PHE A 111 0.80 3.32 13.78
C PHE A 111 0.40 3.18 12.31
N ILE A 112 0.52 1.98 11.77
CA ILE A 112 0.18 1.66 10.38
C ILE A 112 -0.65 0.38 10.34
N GLU A 113 -1.73 0.39 9.56
CA GLU A 113 -2.52 -0.79 9.20
C GLU A 113 -2.38 -1.06 7.69
N VAL A 114 -2.28 -2.34 7.32
CA VAL A 114 -2.00 -2.79 5.95
C VAL A 114 -2.90 -3.96 5.58
N TRP A 115 -3.46 -3.89 4.37
CA TRP A 115 -4.17 -4.96 3.68
C TRP A 115 -3.37 -5.36 2.44
N GLY A 116 -3.25 -6.65 2.21
CA GLY A 116 -2.52 -7.20 1.07
C GLY A 116 -2.40 -8.71 1.19
N GLN A 117 -1.59 -9.31 0.32
CA GLN A 117 -1.36 -10.74 0.32
C GLN A 117 -0.10 -11.09 1.11
N LEU A 118 -0.24 -12.03 2.04
CA LEU A 118 0.87 -12.61 2.79
C LEU A 118 1.80 -13.39 1.85
N TYR A 119 3.10 -13.21 2.01
CA TYR A 119 4.11 -14.08 1.41
C TYR A 119 5.13 -14.54 2.44
N VAL A 120 5.69 -15.72 2.20
CA VAL A 120 6.79 -16.26 2.98
C VAL A 120 7.90 -16.61 1.98
N ARG A 121 9.02 -15.91 2.07
CA ARG A 121 10.26 -16.24 1.36
C ARG A 121 11.35 -16.53 2.39
N THR A 122 12.42 -15.74 2.41
CA THR A 122 13.41 -15.74 3.50
C THR A 122 12.88 -15.08 4.77
N HIS A 123 11.77 -14.33 4.66
CA HIS A 123 11.06 -13.67 5.76
C HIS A 123 9.56 -13.65 5.43
N THR A 124 8.74 -13.45 6.46
CA THR A 124 7.31 -13.19 6.31
C THR A 124 7.09 -11.72 5.93
N GLY A 125 6.29 -11.49 4.89
CA GLY A 125 5.96 -10.15 4.44
C GLY A 125 4.58 -10.03 3.84
N ILE A 126 4.19 -8.80 3.51
CA ILE A 126 2.92 -8.49 2.84
C ILE A 126 3.24 -7.76 1.54
N HIS A 127 2.67 -8.23 0.45
CA HIS A 127 2.78 -7.64 -0.89
C HIS A 127 1.39 -7.32 -1.45
N GLN A 128 1.34 -6.87 -2.72
CA GLN A 128 0.09 -6.53 -3.42
C GLN A 128 -0.74 -5.51 -2.63
N ILE A 129 -0.11 -4.42 -2.21
CA ILE A 129 -0.76 -3.30 -1.53
C ILE A 129 -1.36 -2.37 -2.60
N HIS A 130 -2.29 -2.90 -3.39
CA HIS A 130 -2.97 -2.17 -4.46
C HIS A 130 -4.29 -2.86 -4.84
N SER A 131 -5.10 -2.20 -5.67
CA SER A 131 -6.28 -2.80 -6.25
C SER A 131 -5.92 -4.07 -7.01
N MET A 132 -6.64 -5.15 -6.75
CA MET A 132 -6.50 -6.45 -7.41
C MET A 132 -7.55 -6.63 -8.51
N ARG A 133 -8.21 -5.53 -8.91
CA ARG A 133 -9.10 -5.49 -10.07
C ARG A 133 -8.32 -5.58 -11.38
N ALA A 134 -9.00 -5.90 -12.48
CA ALA A 134 -8.37 -5.93 -13.80
C ALA A 134 -7.73 -4.58 -14.17
N SER A 135 -6.51 -4.62 -14.72
CA SER A 135 -5.74 -3.47 -15.21
C SER A 135 -5.48 -3.60 -16.71
N CYS A 136 -4.86 -2.58 -17.33
CA CYS A 136 -4.52 -2.62 -18.75
C CYS A 136 -3.57 -3.78 -19.12
N SER A 137 -2.66 -4.15 -18.22
CA SER A 137 -1.67 -5.23 -18.49
C SER A 137 -2.02 -6.57 -17.84
N VAL A 138 -3.00 -6.59 -16.93
CA VAL A 138 -3.47 -7.80 -16.22
C VAL A 138 -4.99 -7.88 -16.32
N PRO A 139 -5.56 -8.70 -17.22
CA PRO A 139 -7.01 -8.74 -17.45
C PRO A 139 -7.78 -9.51 -16.36
N ARG A 140 -7.13 -9.86 -15.25
CA ARG A 140 -7.71 -10.69 -14.20
C ARG A 140 -8.30 -9.81 -13.10
N ASP A 141 -9.54 -10.12 -12.72
CA ASP A 141 -10.31 -9.35 -11.75
C ASP A 141 -10.53 -10.12 -10.45
N TYR A 142 -10.06 -9.56 -9.32
CA TYR A 142 -10.24 -10.15 -8.00
C TYR A 142 -10.95 -9.18 -7.04
N ALA A 143 -12.27 -9.07 -7.18
CA ALA A 143 -13.10 -8.27 -6.28
C ALA A 143 -12.93 -8.71 -4.80
N GLY A 144 -13.00 -7.74 -3.88
CA GLY A 144 -12.82 -7.97 -2.44
C GLY A 144 -11.40 -8.39 -2.01
N ARG A 145 -10.40 -8.30 -2.88
CA ARG A 145 -9.01 -8.68 -2.54
C ARG A 145 -8.02 -7.53 -2.67
N ASP A 146 -8.50 -6.29 -2.66
CA ASP A 146 -7.64 -5.12 -2.78
C ASP A 146 -6.70 -5.01 -1.57
N GLY A 147 -5.50 -4.49 -1.81
CA GLY A 147 -4.57 -4.09 -0.76
C GLY A 147 -4.60 -2.59 -0.52
N ALA A 148 -4.27 -2.14 0.68
CA ALA A 148 -4.23 -0.71 1.04
C ALA A 148 -3.31 -0.51 2.24
N ILE A 149 -2.98 0.76 2.52
CA ILE A 149 -2.27 1.14 3.75
C ILE A 149 -3.04 2.26 4.42
N ARG A 150 -3.11 2.24 5.75
CA ARG A 150 -3.65 3.31 6.57
C ARG A 150 -2.62 3.76 7.59
N PHE A 151 -2.40 5.07 7.65
CA PHE A 151 -1.53 5.73 8.61
C PHE A 151 -2.38 6.34 9.72
N TYR A 152 -1.96 6.15 10.96
CA TYR A 152 -2.57 6.76 12.14
C TYR A 152 -1.60 7.80 12.70
N PHE A 153 -2.09 9.01 12.92
CA PHE A 153 -1.31 10.15 13.36
C PHE A 153 -1.60 10.50 14.82
N PRO A 154 -0.67 11.15 15.53
CA PRO A 154 -0.80 11.42 16.97
C PRO A 154 -1.92 12.43 17.31
N ASP A 155 -2.41 13.18 16.33
CA ASP A 155 -3.50 14.16 16.49
C ASP A 155 -4.90 13.53 16.41
N GLY A 156 -5.01 12.20 16.37
CA GLY A 156 -6.30 11.50 16.24
C GLY A 156 -6.80 11.39 14.80
N THR A 157 -6.04 11.87 13.80
CA THR A 157 -6.37 11.69 12.39
C THR A 157 -5.74 10.42 11.83
N ALA A 158 -6.36 9.88 10.78
CA ALA A 158 -5.85 8.76 10.00
C ALA A 158 -6.09 8.97 8.51
N GLU A 159 -5.19 8.44 7.68
CA GLU A 159 -5.32 8.50 6.23
C GLU A 159 -5.09 7.11 5.63
N MET A 160 -6.05 6.65 4.83
CA MET A 160 -5.95 5.44 4.04
C MET A 160 -5.55 5.79 2.60
N LEU A 161 -4.53 5.12 2.09
CA LEU A 161 -4.10 5.21 0.70
C LEU A 161 -4.57 4.01 -0.10
N LEU A 162 -5.13 4.30 -1.27
CA LEU A 162 -5.65 3.36 -2.24
C LEU A 162 -4.78 3.45 -3.50
N PHE A 163 -4.26 2.32 -3.99
CA PHE A 163 -3.30 2.29 -5.10
C PHE A 163 -3.96 1.60 -6.30
N LYS A 164 -3.99 2.28 -7.44
CA LYS A 164 -4.48 1.74 -8.71
C LYS A 164 -3.39 1.83 -9.78
N TYR A 165 -3.32 0.82 -10.62
CA TYR A 165 -2.60 0.86 -11.89
C TYR A 165 -3.51 1.31 -13.02
N CYS A 166 -2.92 1.71 -14.16
CA CYS A 166 -3.65 2.04 -15.38
C CYS A 166 -4.74 0.98 -15.71
N GLY A 167 -5.95 1.45 -16.04
CA GLY A 167 -7.10 0.61 -16.41
C GLY A 167 -7.99 0.12 -15.27
N GLN A 168 -7.55 0.22 -14.01
CA GLN A 168 -8.37 -0.18 -12.87
C GLN A 168 -9.47 0.87 -12.59
N ALA A 169 -10.73 0.43 -12.58
CA ALA A 169 -11.88 1.28 -12.26
C ALA A 169 -11.89 1.66 -10.80
#